data_AF-A0ABD5GL56-F1
#
_entry.id   AF-A0ABD5GL56-F1
#
_cell.length_a   1.000
_cell.length_b   1.000
_cell.length_c   1.000
_cell.angle_alpha   90.00
_cell.angle_beta   90.00
_cell.angle_gamma   90.00
#
_symmetry.space_group_name_H-M   'P 1'
#
loop_
_entity.id
_entity.type
_entity.pdbx_description
1 polymer ?
#
loop_
_entity_poly.entity_id
_entity_poly.type
_entity_poly.pdbx_seq_one_letter_code
_entity_poly.pdbx_strand_id
1 'polypeptide(L)'
;IEIIDWKTAASFEDIFDKNIRAYLEWYSHYREQLALYAWLVAQEFSDYTKLDYTVVGKIVGFTKKLPVNIKTITMDFGKLADISDKILVQTVLSELDNIAHNIEHEGMDGYFCHNCDCCIQNKKYEELEVEVW
;
A
#
# COMPACT_ATOMS: atom_id res chain seq x y z
N ILE A 1 -8.99 -17.27 -8.12
CA ILE A 1 -8.50 -16.93 -6.77
C ILE A 1 -8.94 -15.52 -6.47
N GLU A 2 -9.60 -15.30 -5.34
CA GLU A 2 -10.01 -13.96 -4.91
C GLU A 2 -9.17 -13.51 -3.71
N ILE A 3 -8.64 -12.30 -3.79
CA ILE A 3 -7.93 -11.62 -2.71
C ILE A 3 -8.86 -10.53 -2.20
N ILE A 4 -9.24 -10.56 -0.92
CA ILE A 4 -10.18 -9.58 -0.34
C ILE A 4 -9.51 -8.89 0.83
N ASP A 5 -9.42 -7.56 0.76
CA ASP A 5 -8.90 -6.72 1.83
C ASP A 5 -10.00 -5.79 2.35
N TRP A 6 -10.33 -5.94 3.63
CA TRP A 6 -11.40 -5.20 4.30
C TRP A 6 -10.82 -3.97 5.01
N LYS A 7 -11.25 -2.77 4.61
CA LYS A 7 -10.75 -1.50 5.14
C LYS A 7 -11.84 -0.72 5.85
N THR A 8 -11.56 -0.29 7.09
CA THR A 8 -12.37 0.74 7.75
C THR A 8 -11.87 2.12 7.34
N ALA A 9 -12.77 2.96 6.81
CA ALA A 9 -12.45 4.36 6.52
C ALA A 9 -13.25 5.31 7.42
N ALA A 10 -12.66 6.44 7.81
CA ALA A 10 -13.34 7.46 8.60
C ALA A 10 -14.51 8.10 7.82
N SER A 11 -14.37 8.24 6.50
CA SER A 11 -15.35 8.85 5.61
C SER A 11 -15.08 8.41 4.17
N PHE A 12 -16.11 7.91 3.45
CA PHE A 12 -16.07 7.77 1.98
C PHE A 12 -16.64 8.98 1.26
N GLU A 13 -17.09 10.03 1.96
CA GLU A 13 -17.83 11.12 1.33
C GLU A 13 -17.06 12.45 1.46
N ASP A 14 -16.25 12.64 2.52
CA ASP A 14 -15.45 13.87 2.70
C ASP A 14 -14.23 13.93 1.78
N ILE A 15 -13.68 12.76 1.40
CA ILE A 15 -12.54 12.66 0.48
C ILE A 15 -13.01 12.42 -0.97
N PHE A 16 -14.09 11.65 -1.18
CA PHE A 16 -14.44 11.15 -2.50
C PHE A 16 -15.23 12.15 -3.36
N ASP A 17 -16.06 13.01 -2.76
CA ASP A 17 -16.90 13.94 -3.52
C ASP A 17 -16.25 15.31 -3.76
N LYS A 18 -15.23 15.68 -2.97
CA LYS A 18 -14.62 17.03 -3.03
C LYS A 18 -13.18 17.04 -3.54
N ASN A 19 -12.47 15.92 -3.52
CA ASN A 19 -11.07 15.88 -3.91
C ASN A 19 -10.71 14.55 -4.59
N ILE A 20 -10.94 14.49 -5.90
CA ILE A 20 -10.60 13.34 -6.76
C ILE A 20 -9.14 12.91 -6.61
N ARG A 21 -8.22 13.83 -6.29
CA ARG A 21 -6.81 13.52 -6.08
C ARG A 21 -6.57 12.72 -4.80
N ALA A 22 -7.24 13.07 -3.70
CA ALA A 22 -7.14 12.33 -2.46
C ALA A 22 -7.82 10.95 -2.54
N TYR A 23 -8.87 10.82 -3.38
CA TYR A 23 -9.40 9.50 -3.77
C TYR A 23 -8.38 8.69 -4.58
N LEU A 24 -7.73 9.29 -5.58
CA LEU A 24 -6.75 8.62 -6.41
C LEU A 24 -5.48 8.24 -5.62
N GLU A 25 -5.04 9.05 -4.66
CA GLU A 25 -3.91 8.75 -3.75
C GLU A 25 -4.28 7.67 -2.72
N TRP A 26 -5.45 7.74 -2.10
CA TRP A 26 -5.92 6.68 -1.22
C TRP A 26 -6.04 5.36 -1.98
N TYR A 27 -6.60 5.41 -3.20
CA TYR A 27 -6.75 4.25 -4.06
C TYR A 27 -5.43 3.71 -4.61
N SER A 28 -4.45 4.58 -4.94
CA SER A 28 -3.18 4.15 -5.52
C SER A 28 -2.41 3.23 -4.56
N HIS A 29 -2.34 3.57 -3.28
CA HIS A 29 -1.63 2.76 -2.29
C HIS A 29 -2.26 1.38 -2.06
N TYR A 30 -3.60 1.29 -2.02
CA TYR A 30 -4.26 -0.02 -1.88
C TYR A 30 -4.21 -0.83 -3.17
N ARG A 31 -4.08 -0.17 -4.33
CA ARG A 31 -3.89 -0.84 -5.61
C ARG A 31 -2.50 -1.49 -5.69
N GLU A 32 -1.47 -0.80 -5.22
CA GLU A 32 -0.10 -1.32 -5.06
C GLU A 32 -0.08 -2.51 -4.10
N GLN A 33 -0.77 -2.40 -2.96
CA GLN A 33 -0.95 -3.50 -2.00
C GLN A 33 -1.57 -4.74 -2.65
N LEU A 34 -2.66 -4.58 -3.41
CA LEU A 34 -3.29 -5.70 -4.12
C LEU A 34 -2.35 -6.31 -5.17
N ALA A 35 -1.52 -5.51 -5.84
CA ALA A 35 -0.57 -6.02 -6.82
C ALA A 35 0.51 -6.88 -6.18
N LEU A 36 1.04 -6.45 -5.04
CA LEU A 36 1.96 -7.26 -4.26
C LEU A 36 1.30 -8.57 -3.79
N TYR A 37 0.05 -8.52 -3.31
CA TYR A 37 -0.69 -9.72 -2.91
C TYR A 37 -0.92 -10.67 -4.08
N ALA A 38 -1.30 -10.17 -5.25
CA ALA A 38 -1.47 -10.98 -6.44
C ALA A 38 -0.16 -11.68 -6.84
N TRP A 39 0.97 -10.97 -6.76
CA TRP A 39 2.28 -11.55 -7.02
C TRP A 39 2.64 -12.65 -6.01
N LEU A 40 2.45 -12.41 -4.70
CA LEU A 40 2.69 -13.43 -3.67
C LEU A 40 1.84 -14.69 -3.89
N VAL A 41 0.57 -14.51 -4.27
CA VAL A 41 -0.31 -15.62 -4.67
C VAL A 41 0.24 -16.34 -5.91
N ALA A 42 0.77 -15.62 -6.89
CA ALA A 42 1.38 -16.26 -8.07
C ALA A 42 2.62 -17.08 -7.73
N GLN A 43 3.45 -16.62 -6.79
CA GLN A 43 4.62 -17.35 -6.33
C GLN A 43 4.23 -18.62 -5.57
N GLU A 44 3.34 -18.49 -4.59
CA GLU A 44 2.90 -19.61 -3.74
C GLU A 44 2.15 -20.69 -4.54
N PHE A 45 1.32 -20.27 -5.49
CA PHE A 45 0.51 -21.17 -6.31
C PHE A 45 1.08 -21.37 -7.71
N SER A 46 2.39 -21.18 -7.90
CA SER A 46 3.06 -21.29 -9.21
C SER A 46 2.86 -22.65 -9.89
N ASP A 47 2.75 -23.73 -9.12
CA ASP A 47 2.45 -25.08 -9.63
C ASP A 47 1.04 -25.19 -10.26
N TYR A 48 0.11 -24.32 -9.87
CA TYR A 48 -1.27 -24.28 -10.36
C TYR A 48 -1.43 -23.41 -11.61
N THR A 49 -0.37 -22.83 -12.14
CA THR A 49 -0.38 -22.00 -13.36
C THR A 49 -0.91 -22.74 -14.60
N LYS A 50 -0.78 -24.08 -14.64
CA LYS A 50 -1.29 -24.93 -15.73
C LYS A 50 -2.81 -25.07 -15.76
N LEU A 51 -3.52 -24.62 -14.71
CA LEU A 51 -4.95 -24.83 -14.51
C LEU A 51 -5.81 -23.61 -14.86
N ASP A 52 -5.26 -22.64 -15.61
CA ASP A 52 -5.98 -21.46 -16.12
C ASP A 52 -6.72 -20.62 -15.06
N TYR A 53 -6.28 -20.70 -13.79
CA TYR A 53 -6.85 -19.88 -12.73
C TYR A 53 -6.69 -18.40 -13.01
N THR A 54 -7.71 -17.61 -12.71
CA THR A 54 -7.65 -16.15 -12.71
C THR A 54 -7.50 -15.59 -11.30
N VAL A 55 -6.93 -14.40 -11.17
CA VAL A 55 -6.77 -13.70 -9.90
C VAL A 55 -7.49 -12.36 -9.93
N VAL A 56 -8.32 -12.12 -8.92
CA VAL A 56 -9.07 -10.87 -8.74
C VAL A 56 -8.81 -10.35 -7.34
N GLY A 57 -8.42 -9.08 -7.22
CA GLY A 57 -8.27 -8.37 -5.96
C GLY A 57 -9.46 -7.47 -5.67
N LYS A 58 -9.90 -7.40 -4.42
CA LYS A 58 -11.01 -6.55 -3.96
C LYS A 58 -10.59 -5.78 -2.72
N ILE A 59 -10.75 -4.46 -2.77
CA ILE A 59 -10.75 -3.61 -1.58
C ILE A 59 -12.20 -3.37 -1.19
N VAL A 60 -12.60 -3.82 -0.01
CA VAL A 60 -13.94 -3.58 0.53
C VAL A 60 -13.85 -2.57 1.65
N GLY A 61 -14.27 -1.34 1.35
CA GLY A 61 -14.33 -0.25 2.30
C GLY A 61 -15.68 -0.17 3.00
N PHE A 62 -15.68 0.07 4.32
CA PHE A 62 -16.88 0.47 5.08
C PHE A 62 -16.63 1.71 5.97
N THR A 63 -17.61 2.60 6.09
CA THR A 63 -17.53 3.81 6.93
C THR A 63 -17.87 3.53 8.39
N LYS A 64 -17.25 4.31 9.29
CA LYS A 64 -17.61 4.31 10.73
C LYS A 64 -18.91 5.09 11.02
N LYS A 65 -19.34 6.00 10.14
CA LYS A 65 -20.60 6.76 10.30
C LYS A 65 -21.81 5.91 9.89
N LEU A 66 -22.93 6.10 10.58
CA LEU A 66 -24.23 5.53 10.25
C LEU A 66 -25.04 6.49 9.37
N PRO A 67 -25.76 6.01 8.34
CA PRO A 67 -25.80 4.61 7.89
C PRO A 67 -24.44 4.15 7.32
N VAL A 68 -24.08 2.89 7.56
CA VAL A 68 -22.80 2.35 7.06
C VAL A 68 -22.84 2.39 5.53
N ASN A 69 -21.89 3.11 4.93
CA ASN A 69 -21.69 3.09 3.49
C ASN A 69 -20.60 2.06 3.18
N ILE A 70 -20.90 1.10 2.30
CA ILE A 70 -19.98 0.04 1.86
C ILE A 70 -19.66 0.27 0.38
N LYS A 71 -18.38 0.39 0.06
CA LYS A 71 -17.89 0.51 -1.31
C LYS A 71 -16.87 -0.59 -1.58
N THR A 72 -16.98 -1.22 -2.74
CA THR A 72 -16.02 -2.23 -3.18
C THR A 72 -15.34 -1.75 -4.44
N ILE A 73 -14.02 -1.90 -4.49
CA ILE A 73 -13.24 -1.71 -5.71
C ILE A 73 -12.60 -3.03 -6.07
N THR A 74 -12.77 -3.42 -7.33
CA THR A 74 -12.30 -4.69 -7.88
C THR A 74 -11.22 -4.43 -8.90
N MET A 75 -10.12 -5.17 -8.83
CA MET A 75 -9.07 -5.17 -9.83
C MET A 75 -8.84 -6.58 -10.36
N ASP A 76 -8.92 -6.72 -11.67
CA ASP A 76 -8.65 -7.98 -12.36
C ASP A 76 -7.18 -8.06 -12.75
N PHE A 77 -6.49 -9.11 -12.28
CA PHE A 77 -5.11 -9.40 -12.64
C PHE A 77 -4.98 -10.41 -13.77
N GLY A 78 -6.09 -10.95 -14.27
CA GLY A 78 -6.09 -11.96 -15.33
C GLY A 78 -5.62 -13.32 -14.85
N LYS A 79 -4.96 -14.08 -15.73
CA LYS A 79 -4.51 -15.43 -15.42
C LYS A 79 -3.35 -15.42 -14.43
N LEU A 80 -3.33 -16.39 -13.52
CA LEU A 80 -2.28 -16.63 -12.52
C LEU A 80 -0.88 -16.68 -13.15
N ALA A 81 -0.77 -17.31 -14.31
CA ALA A 81 0.49 -17.43 -15.06
C ALA A 81 1.04 -16.07 -15.56
N ASP A 82 0.16 -15.08 -15.79
CA ASP A 82 0.52 -13.79 -16.39
C ASP A 82 0.74 -12.70 -15.35
N ILE A 83 0.66 -13.01 -14.05
CA ILE A 83 0.67 -11.99 -12.99
C ILE A 83 2.02 -11.28 -12.90
N SER A 84 3.11 -12.03 -13.02
CA SER A 84 4.48 -11.48 -12.98
C SER A 84 4.77 -10.50 -14.12
N ASP A 85 4.02 -10.59 -15.22
CA ASP A 85 4.16 -9.72 -16.39
C ASP A 85 3.27 -8.46 -16.31
N LYS A 86 2.46 -8.32 -15.24
CA LYS A 86 1.64 -7.12 -15.08
C LYS A 86 2.53 -5.94 -14.73
N ILE A 87 2.41 -4.88 -15.54
CA ILE A 87 3.16 -3.62 -15.37
C ILE A 87 3.10 -3.13 -13.92
N LEU A 88 1.90 -3.08 -13.32
CA LEU A 88 1.74 -2.63 -11.94
C LEU A 88 2.51 -3.51 -10.95
N VAL A 89 2.51 -4.83 -11.13
CA VAL A 89 3.27 -5.76 -10.27
C VAL A 89 4.76 -5.47 -10.41
N GLN A 90 5.26 -5.35 -11.64
CA GLN A 90 6.67 -5.04 -11.90
C GLN A 90 7.09 -3.69 -11.32
N THR A 91 6.25 -2.65 -11.43
CA THR A 91 6.50 -1.34 -10.83
C THR A 91 6.62 -1.44 -9.31
N VAL A 92 5.65 -2.09 -8.64
CA VAL A 92 5.67 -2.25 -7.19
C VAL A 92 6.90 -3.03 -6.72
N LEU A 93 7.26 -4.13 -7.40
CA LEU A 93 8.44 -4.91 -7.05
C LEU A 93 9.74 -4.12 -7.23
N SER A 94 9.85 -3.32 -8.30
CA SER A 94 11.01 -2.46 -8.52
C SER A 94 11.14 -1.38 -7.45
N GLU A 95 10.04 -0.76 -7.04
CA GLU A 95 10.05 0.22 -5.95
C GLU A 95 10.47 -0.42 -4.62
N LEU A 96 9.97 -1.62 -4.32
CA LEU A 96 10.35 -2.35 -3.12
C LEU A 96 11.82 -2.78 -3.13
N ASP A 97 12.36 -3.21 -4.27
CA ASP A 97 13.77 -3.57 -4.42
C ASP A 97 14.68 -2.36 -4.17
N ASN A 98 14.32 -1.18 -4.73
CA ASN A 98 15.03 0.06 -4.46
C ASN A 98 14.97 0.46 -2.98
N ILE A 99 13.82 0.32 -2.32
CA ILE A 99 13.68 0.60 -0.89
C ILE A 99 14.53 -0.37 -0.07
N ALA A 100 14.48 -1.67 -0.36
CA ALA A 100 15.27 -2.69 0.33
C ALA A 100 16.77 -2.42 0.18
N HIS A 101 17.23 -2.12 -1.04
CA HIS A 101 18.62 -1.77 -1.30
C HIS A 101 19.08 -0.57 -0.47
N ASN A 102 18.27 0.50 -0.40
CA ASN A 102 18.59 1.69 0.39
C ASN A 102 18.62 1.41 1.90
N ILE A 103 17.76 0.52 2.40
CA ILE A 103 17.76 0.10 3.80
C ILE A 103 19.01 -0.73 4.12
N GLU A 104 19.36 -1.70 3.26
CA GLU A 104 20.51 -2.59 3.47
C GLU A 104 21.86 -1.87 3.44
N HIS A 105 21.96 -0.76 2.71
CA HIS A 105 23.20 0.00 2.54
C HIS A 105 23.27 1.27 3.38
N GLU A 106 22.44 1.37 4.43
CA GLU A 106 22.37 2.54 5.32
C GLU A 106 22.14 3.87 4.56
N GLY A 107 21.62 3.81 3.33
CA GLY A 107 21.34 5.00 2.51
C GLY A 107 20.24 5.89 3.10
N MET A 108 19.55 5.39 4.11
CA MET A 108 18.52 6.08 4.89
C MET A 108 19.03 6.54 6.27
N ASP A 109 20.27 6.22 6.66
CA ASP A 109 20.83 6.63 7.95
C ASP A 109 20.99 8.14 7.99
N GLY A 110 20.39 8.77 9.00
CA GLY A 110 20.32 10.22 9.13
C GLY A 110 19.25 10.89 8.26
N TYR A 111 18.43 10.14 7.51
CA TYR A 111 17.26 10.70 6.85
C TYR A 111 16.12 10.89 7.86
N PHE A 112 15.91 12.14 8.28
CA PHE A 112 14.81 12.51 9.16
C PHE A 112 13.70 13.17 8.35
N CYS A 113 12.47 12.69 8.48
CA CYS A 113 11.34 13.35 7.83
C CYS A 113 10.96 14.68 8.50
N HIS A 114 11.51 14.95 9.70
CA HIS A 114 11.33 16.14 10.55
C HIS A 114 9.88 16.48 10.95
N ASN A 115 8.90 15.76 10.40
CA ASN A 115 7.48 16.05 10.51
C ASN A 115 6.71 14.95 11.25
N CYS A 116 7.34 13.80 11.56
CA CYS A 116 6.73 12.78 12.41
C CYS A 116 7.04 13.03 13.89
N ASP A 117 6.18 12.51 14.77
CA ASP A 117 6.32 12.68 16.22
C ASP A 117 7.69 12.20 16.74
N CYS A 118 8.23 11.12 16.19
CA CYS A 118 9.56 10.61 16.53
C CYS A 118 10.66 11.65 16.25
N CYS A 119 10.66 12.27 15.07
CA CYS A 119 11.66 13.30 14.72
C CYS A 119 11.50 14.57 15.57
N ILE A 120 10.25 15.00 15.83
CA ILE A 120 9.96 16.19 16.64
C ILE A 120 10.41 15.99 18.09
N GLN A 121 10.18 14.78 18.64
CA GLN A 121 10.62 14.45 20.00
C GLN A 121 12.14 14.47 20.11
N ASN A 122 12.86 13.82 19.20
CA ASN A 122 14.32 13.78 19.24
C ASN A 122 14.96 15.18 19.10
N LYS A 123 14.41 16.05 18.25
CA LYS A 123 14.86 17.45 18.15
C LYS A 123 14.72 18.23 19.47
N LYS A 124 13.63 18.02 20.21
CA LYS A 124 13.43 18.67 21.52
C LYS A 124 14.46 18.21 22.56
N TYR A 125 14.88 16.94 22.50
CA TYR A 125 15.93 16.42 23.39
C TYR A 125 17.30 17.01 23.05
N GLU A 126 17.64 17.14 21.77
CA GLU A 126 18.88 17.79 21.33
C GLU A 126 18.92 19.28 21.74
N GLU A 127 17.81 20.01 21.58
CA GLU A 127 17.71 21.42 22.02
C GLU A 127 17.84 21.56 23.54
N LEU A 128 17.25 20.63 24.31
CA LEU A 128 17.38 20.60 25.77
C LEU A 128 18.82 20.33 26.20
N GLU A 129 19.55 19.42 25.54
CA GLU A 129 20.96 19.18 25.86
C GLU A 129 21.81 20.42 25.64
N VAL A 130 21.59 21.20 24.58
CA VAL A 130 22.33 22.44 24.29
C VAL A 130 22.12 23.52 25.36
N GLU A 131 20.95 23.58 26.01
CA GLU A 131 20.68 24.56 27.07
C GLU A 131 21.32 24.21 28.43
N VAL A 132 21.81 22.99 28.63
CA VAL A 132 22.43 22.56 29.91
C VAL A 132 23.96 22.73 29.94
N TRP A 133 24.60 23.17 28.84
CA TRP A 133 26.04 23.43 28.77
C TRP A 133 26.42 24.91 28.90
#